data_AF-A0A379FKB7-F1
#
_entry.id   AF-A0A379FKB7-F1
#
_cell.length_a   1.000
_cell.length_b   1.000
_cell.length_c   1.000
_cell.angle_alpha   90.00
_cell.angle_beta   90.00
_cell.angle_gamma   90.00
#
_symmetry.space_group_name_H-M   'P 1'
#
loop_
_entity.id
_entity.type
_entity.pdbx_description
1 polymer ?
#
loop_
_entity_poly.entity_id
_entity_poly.type
_entity_poly.pdbx_seq_one_letter_code
_entity_poly.pdbx_strand_id
1 'polypeptide(L)'
;MSDIQDTDREQEILDSAVAEGGAYEILRKRLTDQGQQLHQKAAQLNEMRLDEFGQSQMDIIGRIRIRTENNCQARDIVRVGKWLLFGYNVFLGLKKETHLEDVFSLYRLIENDDEFDVEAVPYEGTFLSDNRFVQDFTELYTYYKNTQLLQLVERDGKLLVSFQIGDRITDVRVFRWSISSDKRKIEYIDNRGERDIALPPAYDFEWQKTTREDTVNGRYPHINILDTVFIETIDGDLTIKCENNTEDGLGIYREAVLDKNQSLDDAQIEYAQTGSLIILKSITLSGRNLALLSLQHAISISTTH
;
A
#
# COMPACT_ATOMS: atom_id res chain seq x y z
N MET A 1 4.39 -32.61 -51.93
CA MET A 1 5.55 -32.12 -52.71
C MET A 1 5.38 -30.68 -53.21
N SER A 2 4.17 -30.10 -53.24
CA SER A 2 3.97 -28.67 -53.58
C SER A 2 4.26 -27.71 -52.43
N ASP A 3 4.02 -28.08 -51.17
CA ASP A 3 4.20 -27.16 -50.02
C ASP A 3 5.66 -26.78 -49.74
N ILE A 4 6.62 -27.64 -50.13
CA ILE A 4 8.06 -27.40 -49.95
C ILE A 4 8.57 -26.38 -50.97
N GLN A 5 7.95 -26.30 -52.15
CA GLN A 5 8.35 -25.34 -53.19
C GLN A 5 7.83 -23.93 -52.93
N ASP A 6 6.76 -23.77 -52.16
CA ASP A 6 6.23 -22.45 -51.79
C ASP A 6 7.04 -21.80 -50.66
N THR A 7 7.55 -22.60 -49.72
CA THR A 7 8.39 -22.12 -48.61
C THR A 7 9.75 -21.64 -49.10
N ASP A 8 10.40 -22.37 -50.02
CA ASP A 8 11.67 -21.95 -50.62
C ASP A 8 11.52 -20.65 -51.42
N ARG A 9 10.37 -20.44 -52.08
CA ARG A 9 10.11 -19.24 -52.88
C ARG A 9 9.84 -18.02 -52.00
N GLU A 10 9.15 -18.19 -50.87
CA GLU A 10 8.99 -17.13 -49.87
C GLU A 10 10.32 -16.76 -49.21
N GLN A 11 11.20 -17.75 -48.98
CA GLN A 11 12.54 -17.53 -48.45
C GLN A 11 13.46 -16.81 -49.45
N GLU A 12 13.42 -17.15 -50.74
CA GLU A 12 14.19 -16.43 -51.78
C GLU A 12 13.72 -14.97 -51.96
N ILE A 13 12.42 -14.71 -51.86
CA ILE A 13 11.86 -13.35 -51.92
C ILE A 13 12.27 -12.55 -50.67
N LEU A 14 12.31 -13.20 -49.50
CA LEU A 14 12.74 -12.61 -48.25
C LEU A 14 14.24 -12.24 -48.30
N ASP A 15 15.09 -13.15 -48.80
CA ASP A 15 16.53 -12.93 -48.92
C ASP A 15 16.87 -11.82 -49.94
N SER A 16 16.12 -11.72 -51.04
CA SER A 16 16.25 -10.62 -52.00
C SER A 16 15.80 -9.27 -51.43
N ALA A 17 14.75 -9.23 -50.61
CA ALA A 17 14.26 -7.99 -49.99
C ALA A 17 15.16 -7.50 -48.82
N VAL A 18 15.90 -8.43 -48.20
CA VAL A 18 16.90 -8.14 -47.16
C VAL A 18 18.12 -7.43 -47.74
N ALA A 19 18.51 -7.74 -48.98
CA ALA A 19 19.67 -7.14 -49.64
C ALA A 19 19.47 -5.67 -50.08
N GLU A 20 18.23 -5.20 -50.26
CA GLU A 20 17.94 -3.85 -50.80
C GLU A 20 17.53 -2.79 -49.74
N GLY A 21 17.76 -3.04 -48.44
CA GLY A 21 17.43 -2.07 -47.38
C GLY A 21 15.98 -2.13 -46.88
N GLY A 22 15.19 -3.11 -47.33
CA GLY A 22 13.82 -3.36 -46.88
C GLY A 22 13.70 -4.12 -45.54
N ALA A 23 14.77 -4.77 -45.08
CA ALA A 23 14.76 -5.59 -43.86
C ALA A 23 14.31 -4.81 -42.60
N TYR A 24 14.78 -3.57 -42.45
CA TYR A 24 14.39 -2.73 -41.31
C TYR A 24 12.90 -2.36 -41.34
N GLU A 25 12.39 -1.94 -42.51
CA GLU A 25 10.98 -1.56 -42.64
C GLU A 25 10.04 -2.77 -42.50
N ILE A 26 10.46 -3.95 -42.96
CA ILE A 26 9.71 -5.20 -42.76
C ILE A 26 9.66 -5.57 -41.27
N LEU A 27 10.79 -5.53 -40.57
CA LEU A 27 10.85 -5.81 -39.13
C LEU A 27 10.06 -4.78 -38.32
N ARG A 28 10.16 -3.50 -38.66
CA ARG A 28 9.40 -2.41 -38.01
C ARG A 28 7.90 -2.58 -38.21
N LYS A 29 7.46 -2.93 -39.41
CA LYS A 29 6.05 -3.20 -39.70
C LYS A 29 5.56 -4.40 -38.89
N ARG A 30 6.31 -5.50 -38.87
CA ARG A 30 5.98 -6.71 -38.10
C ARG A 30 5.87 -6.42 -36.58
N LEU A 31 6.80 -5.64 -36.03
CA LEU A 31 6.76 -5.23 -34.62
C LEU A 31 5.55 -4.32 -34.32
N THR A 32 5.21 -3.43 -35.25
CA THR A 32 4.04 -2.54 -35.10
C THR A 32 2.73 -3.33 -35.12
N ASP A 33 2.61 -4.28 -36.05
CA ASP A 33 1.44 -5.16 -36.17
C ASP A 33 1.29 -6.04 -34.92
N GLN A 34 2.39 -6.60 -34.40
CA GLN A 34 2.39 -7.35 -33.15
C GLN A 34 2.03 -6.47 -31.94
N GLY A 35 2.52 -5.23 -31.88
CA GLY A 35 2.17 -4.27 -30.84
C GLY A 35 0.68 -3.92 -30.84
N GLN A 36 0.08 -3.74 -32.02
CA GLN A 36 -1.37 -3.51 -32.14
C GLN A 36 -2.18 -4.73 -31.71
N GLN A 37 -1.78 -5.94 -32.12
CA GLN A 37 -2.45 -7.17 -31.69
C GLN A 37 -2.36 -7.37 -30.18
N LEU A 38 -1.21 -7.08 -29.57
CA LEU A 38 -1.04 -7.14 -28.12
C LEU A 38 -1.94 -6.12 -27.42
N HIS A 39 -1.98 -4.89 -27.92
CA HIS A 39 -2.84 -3.84 -27.37
C HIS A 39 -4.33 -4.22 -27.43
N GLN A 40 -4.78 -4.78 -28.54
CA GLN A 40 -6.18 -5.25 -28.69
C GLN A 40 -6.51 -6.38 -27.70
N LYS A 41 -5.62 -7.37 -27.56
CA LYS A 41 -5.80 -8.45 -26.59
C LYS A 41 -5.78 -7.96 -25.15
N ALA A 42 -4.90 -7.01 -24.83
CA ALA A 42 -4.83 -6.39 -23.50
C ALA A 42 -6.10 -5.58 -23.19
N ALA A 43 -6.62 -4.83 -24.17
CA ALA A 43 -7.87 -4.09 -24.03
C ALA A 43 -9.06 -5.03 -23.79
N GLN A 44 -9.20 -6.09 -24.60
CA GLN A 44 -10.23 -7.11 -24.42
C GLN A 44 -10.13 -7.81 -23.05
N LEU A 45 -8.91 -8.13 -22.61
CA LEU A 45 -8.70 -8.70 -21.28
C LEU A 45 -9.14 -7.75 -20.18
N ASN A 46 -8.86 -6.44 -20.32
CA ASN A 46 -9.30 -5.45 -19.36
C ASN A 46 -10.83 -5.27 -19.38
N GLU A 47 -11.49 -5.34 -20.53
CA GLU A 47 -12.96 -5.33 -20.62
C GLU A 47 -13.55 -6.55 -19.92
N MET A 48 -13.07 -7.77 -20.21
CA MET A 48 -13.50 -8.98 -19.50
C MET A 48 -13.24 -8.89 -17.99
N ARG A 49 -12.12 -8.29 -17.57
CA ARG A 49 -11.83 -8.02 -16.16
C ARG A 49 -12.85 -7.06 -15.56
N LEU A 50 -13.21 -5.99 -16.26
CA LEU A 50 -14.20 -5.03 -15.78
C LEU A 50 -15.61 -5.63 -15.73
N ASP A 51 -15.96 -6.51 -16.66
CA ASP A 51 -17.26 -7.20 -16.65
C ASP A 51 -17.35 -8.24 -15.53
N GLU A 52 -16.29 -9.04 -15.33
CA GLU A 52 -16.27 -10.10 -14.31
C GLU A 52 -16.14 -9.55 -12.89
N PHE A 53 -15.24 -8.58 -12.68
CA PHE A 53 -14.96 -8.01 -11.36
C PHE A 53 -15.76 -6.72 -11.07
N GLY A 54 -16.50 -6.22 -12.06
CA GLY A 54 -17.24 -4.97 -11.99
C GLY A 54 -16.36 -3.72 -12.16
N GLN A 55 -16.98 -2.66 -12.66
CA GLN A 55 -16.45 -1.30 -12.56
C GLN A 55 -17.03 -0.66 -11.29
N SER A 56 -16.20 -0.39 -10.27
CA SER A 56 -16.59 0.55 -9.21
C SER A 56 -16.49 1.98 -9.74
N GLN A 57 -17.41 2.35 -10.62
CA GLN A 57 -17.55 3.75 -11.03
C GLN A 57 -18.17 4.50 -9.85
N MET A 58 -17.35 5.29 -9.16
CA MET A 58 -17.83 6.19 -8.11
C MET A 58 -18.39 7.45 -8.78
N ASP A 59 -19.70 7.46 -9.00
CA ASP A 59 -20.41 8.66 -9.43
C ASP A 59 -20.90 9.46 -8.21
N ILE A 60 -20.82 10.79 -8.33
CA ILE A 60 -21.35 11.69 -7.31
C ILE A 60 -22.87 11.76 -7.50
N ILE A 61 -23.60 11.02 -6.67
CA ILE A 61 -25.07 10.98 -6.67
C ILE A 61 -25.70 12.14 -5.88
N GLY A 62 -24.92 12.90 -5.13
CA GLY A 62 -25.42 14.01 -4.33
C GLY A 62 -24.31 14.83 -3.68
N ARG A 63 -24.65 16.04 -3.22
CA ARG A 63 -23.76 16.93 -2.49
C ARG A 63 -24.50 17.57 -1.33
N ILE A 64 -23.98 17.35 -0.13
CA ILE A 64 -24.53 17.91 1.11
C ILE A 64 -23.58 18.98 1.64
N ARG A 65 -24.13 20.05 2.24
CA ARG A 65 -23.35 21.07 2.95
C ARG A 65 -23.66 21.01 4.44
N ILE A 66 -22.68 20.58 5.21
CA ILE A 66 -22.73 20.62 6.67
C ILE A 66 -22.20 21.97 7.16
N ARG A 67 -22.96 22.65 8.03
CA ARG A 67 -22.51 23.84 8.73
C ARG A 67 -22.15 23.47 10.17
N THR A 68 -20.96 23.86 10.61
CA THR A 68 -20.54 23.78 12.00
C THR A 68 -20.72 25.14 12.68
N GLU A 69 -20.99 25.15 13.99
CA GLU A 69 -21.18 26.39 14.75
C GLU A 69 -19.87 27.18 14.91
N ASN A 70 -18.75 26.46 15.04
CA ASN A 70 -17.43 27.03 15.24
C ASN A 70 -16.58 26.93 13.98
N ASN A 71 -15.60 27.84 13.85
CA ASN A 71 -14.53 27.69 12.88
C ASN A 71 -13.73 26.43 13.21
N CYS A 72 -13.75 25.46 12.30
CA CYS A 72 -13.15 24.15 12.52
C CYS A 72 -12.46 23.65 11.25
N GLN A 73 -11.51 22.74 11.45
CA GLN A 73 -10.95 21.94 10.38
C GLN A 73 -11.71 20.61 10.33
N ALA A 74 -12.46 20.41 9.24
CA ALA A 74 -13.07 19.12 8.93
C ALA A 74 -11.99 18.04 8.91
N ARG A 75 -12.20 16.95 9.65
CA ARG A 75 -11.19 15.90 9.78
C ARG A 75 -11.60 14.61 9.11
N ASP A 76 -12.78 14.09 9.43
CA ASP A 76 -13.24 12.81 8.89
C ASP A 76 -14.75 12.64 9.02
N ILE A 77 -15.32 11.69 8.29
CA ILE A 77 -16.73 11.33 8.36
C ILE A 77 -16.90 9.81 8.21
N VAL A 78 -17.75 9.23 9.06
CA VAL A 78 -18.04 7.80 9.00
C VAL A 78 -19.54 7.55 9.16
N ARG A 79 -20.08 6.65 8.36
CA ARG A 79 -21.44 6.14 8.54
C ARG A 79 -21.38 4.90 9.43
N VAL A 80 -22.11 4.92 10.54
CA VAL A 80 -22.20 3.78 11.47
C VAL A 80 -23.67 3.47 11.73
N GLY A 81 -24.13 2.37 11.16
CA GLY A 81 -25.56 2.04 11.14
C GLY A 81 -26.39 3.10 10.42
N LYS A 82 -27.33 3.70 11.15
CA LYS A 82 -28.18 4.81 10.65
C LYS A 82 -27.57 6.20 10.85
N TRP A 83 -26.46 6.29 11.56
CA TRP A 83 -25.84 7.55 11.91
C TRP A 83 -24.73 7.91 10.94
N LEU A 84 -24.56 9.20 10.72
CA LEU A 84 -23.43 9.78 10.03
C LEU A 84 -22.67 10.65 11.05
N LEU A 85 -21.53 10.14 11.53
CA LEU A 85 -20.68 10.82 12.49
C LEU A 85 -19.65 11.65 11.73
N PHE A 86 -19.70 12.97 11.94
CA PHE A 86 -18.74 13.91 11.40
C PHE A 86 -17.80 14.36 12.51
N GLY A 87 -16.50 14.34 12.24
CA GLY A 87 -15.45 14.74 13.17
C GLY A 87 -14.65 15.93 12.65
N TYR A 88 -14.32 16.84 13.55
CA TYR A 88 -13.57 18.04 13.24
C TYR A 88 -12.69 18.47 14.43
N ASN A 89 -11.70 19.31 14.14
CA ASN A 89 -10.88 19.95 15.14
C ASN A 89 -11.22 21.45 15.17
N VAL A 90 -11.66 21.96 16.32
CA VAL A 90 -11.88 23.40 16.51
C VAL A 90 -10.62 24.10 16.98
N PHE A 91 -10.45 25.36 16.57
CA PHE A 91 -9.45 26.23 17.19
C PHE A 91 -10.06 26.91 18.41
N LEU A 92 -9.81 26.34 19.60
CA LEU A 92 -10.30 26.87 20.87
C LEU A 92 -9.44 28.08 21.25
N GLY A 93 -9.85 29.28 20.84
CA GLY A 93 -9.13 30.51 21.17
C GLY A 93 -9.06 30.76 22.69
N LEU A 94 -10.16 31.26 23.28
CA LEU A 94 -10.26 31.59 24.71
C LEU A 94 -11.01 30.54 25.55
N LYS A 95 -11.64 29.54 24.91
CA LYS A 95 -12.30 28.42 25.61
C LYS A 95 -11.22 27.57 26.31
N LYS A 96 -11.46 27.24 27.58
CA LYS A 96 -10.51 26.47 28.41
C LYS A 96 -10.68 24.96 28.30
N GLU A 97 -11.86 24.49 27.91
CA GLU A 97 -12.22 23.07 27.90
C GLU A 97 -12.81 22.72 26.53
N THR A 98 -12.50 21.51 26.06
CA THR A 98 -13.05 20.94 24.81
C THR A 98 -14.24 20.06 25.18
N HIS A 99 -15.41 20.35 24.62
CA HIS A 99 -16.59 19.52 24.80
C HIS A 99 -16.81 18.57 23.62
N LEU A 100 -17.79 17.67 23.73
CA LEU A 100 -18.05 16.68 22.70
C LEU A 100 -18.51 17.34 21.39
N GLU A 101 -19.34 18.38 21.50
CA GLU A 101 -19.82 19.22 20.41
C GLU A 101 -18.71 20.05 19.74
N ASP A 102 -17.55 20.19 20.39
CA ASP A 102 -16.39 20.83 19.79
C ASP A 102 -15.60 19.85 18.89
N VAL A 103 -15.91 18.54 18.90
CA VAL A 103 -15.17 17.51 18.15
C VAL A 103 -16.06 16.71 17.21
N PHE A 104 -17.31 16.43 17.62
CA PHE A 104 -18.25 15.60 16.86
C PHE A 104 -19.54 16.32 16.55
N SER A 105 -20.06 16.07 15.35
CA SER A 105 -21.47 16.33 15.03
C SER A 105 -22.09 15.05 14.49
N LEU A 106 -23.29 14.73 14.98
CA LEU A 106 -24.02 13.53 14.60
C LEU A 106 -25.18 13.89 13.68
N TYR A 107 -25.31 13.15 12.58
CA TYR A 107 -26.37 13.36 11.61
C TYR A 107 -27.10 12.06 11.29
N ARG A 108 -28.27 12.21 10.69
CA ARG A 108 -28.98 11.15 9.98
C ARG A 108 -29.14 11.56 8.52
N LEU A 109 -28.83 10.64 7.60
CA LEU A 109 -29.06 10.83 6.18
C LEU A 109 -30.57 10.79 5.90
N ILE A 110 -31.06 11.75 5.14
CA ILE A 110 -32.42 11.84 4.63
C ILE A 110 -32.35 11.79 3.11
N GLU A 111 -33.28 11.06 2.51
CA GLU A 111 -33.41 10.90 1.06
C GLU A 111 -34.80 11.38 0.67
N ASN A 112 -34.87 12.41 -0.18
CA ASN A 112 -36.11 12.97 -0.69
C ASN A 112 -35.98 13.13 -2.21
N ASP A 113 -36.82 12.45 -3.00
CA ASP A 113 -36.92 12.63 -4.47
C ASP A 113 -35.56 12.73 -5.19
N ASP A 114 -34.68 11.74 -4.95
CA ASP A 114 -33.29 11.66 -5.48
C ASP A 114 -32.30 12.72 -4.97
N GLU A 115 -32.66 13.53 -3.97
CA GLU A 115 -31.77 14.45 -3.27
C GLU A 115 -31.42 13.93 -1.87
N PHE A 116 -30.13 13.94 -1.54
CA PHE A 116 -29.62 13.57 -0.23
C PHE A 116 -29.43 14.81 0.63
N ASP A 117 -29.95 14.77 1.86
CA ASP A 117 -29.73 15.78 2.89
C ASP A 117 -29.36 15.13 4.23
N VAL A 118 -28.96 15.94 5.21
CA VAL A 118 -28.63 15.48 6.56
C VAL A 118 -29.37 16.29 7.62
N GLU A 119 -29.88 15.58 8.60
CA GLU A 119 -30.50 16.17 9.79
C GLU A 119 -29.58 16.00 10.98
N ALA A 120 -29.30 17.10 11.69
CA ALA A 120 -28.52 17.07 12.92
C ALA A 120 -29.28 16.34 14.03
N VAL A 121 -28.59 15.48 14.76
CA VAL A 121 -29.17 14.65 15.82
C VAL A 121 -28.48 14.96 17.15
N PRO A 122 -29.23 15.26 18.22
CA PRO A 122 -28.66 15.39 19.57
C PRO A 122 -27.98 14.10 20.02
N TYR A 123 -26.96 14.21 20.88
CA TYR A 123 -26.24 13.02 21.37
C TYR A 123 -27.05 12.17 22.36
N GLU A 124 -28.09 12.75 22.98
CA GLU A 124 -28.96 12.08 23.96
C GLU A 124 -29.54 10.77 23.39
N GLY A 125 -29.34 9.65 24.10
CA GLY A 125 -29.84 8.35 23.67
C GLY A 125 -29.08 7.72 22.51
N THR A 126 -27.86 8.22 22.23
CA THR A 126 -26.97 7.66 21.20
C THR A 126 -25.74 7.02 21.84
N PHE A 127 -24.90 6.37 21.02
CA PHE A 127 -23.66 5.75 21.49
C PHE A 127 -22.61 6.76 21.99
N LEU A 128 -22.79 8.05 21.67
CA LEU A 128 -21.94 9.15 22.12
C LEU A 128 -22.31 9.67 23.51
N SER A 129 -23.50 9.34 24.05
CA SER A 129 -23.91 9.70 25.40
C SER A 129 -23.59 8.62 26.45
N ASP A 130 -22.81 7.58 26.11
CA ASP A 130 -22.36 6.59 27.10
C ASP A 130 -21.44 7.27 28.12
N ASN A 131 -21.80 7.20 29.41
CA ASN A 131 -21.06 7.86 30.49
C ASN A 131 -19.58 7.44 30.55
N ARG A 132 -19.25 6.18 30.22
CA ARG A 132 -17.87 5.69 30.23
C ARG A 132 -17.07 6.38 29.13
N PHE A 133 -17.65 6.52 27.95
CA PHE A 133 -17.03 7.24 26.84
C PHE A 133 -16.85 8.72 27.18
N VAL A 134 -17.89 9.39 27.70
CA VAL A 134 -17.81 10.81 28.07
C VAL A 134 -16.69 11.03 29.09
N GLN A 135 -16.57 10.16 30.10
CA GLN A 135 -15.48 10.23 31.07
C GLN A 135 -14.11 10.07 30.41
N ASP A 136 -13.90 9.00 29.62
CA ASP A 136 -12.62 8.74 28.95
C ASP A 136 -12.24 9.88 27.97
N PHE A 137 -13.23 10.48 27.31
CA PHE A 137 -13.06 11.62 26.41
C PHE A 137 -12.66 12.89 27.19
N THR A 138 -13.31 13.18 28.31
CA THR A 138 -12.94 14.30 29.17
C THR A 138 -11.54 14.13 29.74
N GLU A 139 -11.18 12.93 30.18
CA GLU A 139 -9.84 12.62 30.67
C GLU A 139 -8.78 12.83 29.58
N LEU A 140 -9.06 12.40 28.34
CA LEU A 140 -8.18 12.61 27.18
C LEU A 140 -7.82 14.09 27.01
N TYR A 141 -8.81 14.97 26.90
CA TYR A 141 -8.59 16.39 26.69
C TYR A 141 -8.05 17.12 27.93
N THR A 142 -8.27 16.56 29.13
CA THR A 142 -7.71 17.10 30.38
C THR A 142 -6.21 16.83 30.50
N TYR A 143 -5.77 15.61 30.18
CA TYR A 143 -4.37 15.20 30.38
C TYR A 143 -3.48 15.46 29.17
N TYR A 144 -4.02 15.43 27.95
CA TYR A 144 -3.25 15.56 26.72
C TYR A 144 -3.60 16.87 26.00
N LYS A 145 -2.79 17.92 26.23
CA LYS A 145 -3.06 19.28 25.71
C LYS A 145 -3.05 19.39 24.19
N ASN A 146 -2.30 18.52 23.51
CA ASN A 146 -2.18 18.52 22.05
C ASN A 146 -3.12 17.49 21.41
N THR A 147 -4.24 17.17 22.07
CA THR A 147 -5.20 16.20 21.54
C THR A 147 -5.82 16.71 20.24
N GLN A 148 -5.69 15.92 19.18
CA GLN A 148 -6.33 16.20 17.88
C GLN A 148 -7.00 14.94 17.36
N LEU A 149 -8.22 15.08 16.85
CA LEU A 149 -8.88 14.00 16.13
C LEU A 149 -8.08 13.68 14.86
N LEU A 150 -7.81 12.39 14.64
CA LEU A 150 -7.07 11.89 13.49
C LEU A 150 -7.95 11.17 12.48
N GLN A 151 -8.83 10.28 12.92
CA GLN A 151 -9.59 9.43 12.01
C GLN A 151 -10.85 8.87 12.67
N LEU A 152 -11.87 8.66 11.84
CA LEU A 152 -13.08 7.90 12.14
C LEU A 152 -13.18 6.73 11.16
N VAL A 153 -13.31 5.50 11.65
CA VAL A 153 -13.39 4.33 10.75
C VAL A 153 -14.29 3.24 11.31
N GLU A 154 -15.15 2.69 10.46
CA GLU A 154 -15.83 1.42 10.71
C GLU A 154 -14.97 0.29 10.15
N ARG A 155 -14.56 -0.66 11.00
CA ARG A 155 -13.73 -1.81 10.62
C ARG A 155 -14.03 -3.00 11.50
N ASP A 156 -14.15 -4.19 10.92
CA ASP A 156 -14.30 -5.46 11.65
C ASP A 156 -15.42 -5.43 12.71
N GLY A 157 -16.56 -4.82 12.37
CA GLY A 157 -17.69 -4.68 13.28
C GLY A 157 -17.42 -3.74 14.47
N LYS A 158 -16.47 -2.81 14.33
CA LYS A 158 -16.18 -1.78 15.32
C LYS A 158 -16.19 -0.40 14.69
N LEU A 159 -16.62 0.60 15.46
CA LEU A 159 -16.30 1.99 15.20
C LEU A 159 -15.01 2.30 15.97
N LEU A 160 -14.01 2.82 15.27
CA LEU A 160 -12.74 3.26 15.84
C LEU A 160 -12.61 4.76 15.64
N VAL A 161 -12.24 5.45 16.71
CA VAL A 161 -12.01 6.90 16.71
C VAL A 161 -10.64 7.17 17.28
N SER A 162 -9.71 7.66 16.46
CA SER A 162 -8.34 7.89 16.87
C SER A 162 -8.04 9.35 17.12
N PHE A 163 -7.26 9.59 18.16
CA PHE A 163 -6.73 10.88 18.54
C PHE A 163 -5.22 10.81 18.62
N GLN A 164 -4.55 11.85 18.15
CA GLN A 164 -3.15 12.10 18.48
C GLN A 164 -3.08 12.64 19.90
N ILE A 165 -2.18 12.11 20.72
CA ILE A 165 -2.00 12.53 22.13
C ILE A 165 -0.59 13.05 22.44
N GLY A 166 0.34 12.93 21.49
CA GLY A 166 1.73 13.36 21.62
C GLY A 166 2.31 13.85 20.31
N ASP A 167 3.60 14.19 20.31
CA ASP A 167 4.27 14.79 19.15
C ASP A 167 4.56 13.78 18.03
N ARG A 168 4.65 12.48 18.35
CA ARG A 168 4.89 11.45 17.35
C ARG A 168 3.59 10.99 16.73
N ILE A 169 3.64 10.64 15.44
CA ILE A 169 2.48 10.08 14.72
C ILE A 169 2.00 8.75 15.30
N THR A 170 2.85 8.06 16.05
CA THR A 170 2.54 6.81 16.75
C THR A 170 1.88 7.02 18.10
N ASP A 171 1.92 8.25 18.65
CA ASP A 171 1.36 8.57 19.95
C ASP A 171 -0.15 8.79 19.80
N VAL A 172 -0.87 7.69 19.66
CA VAL A 172 -2.32 7.68 19.41
C VAL A 172 -3.09 7.05 20.57
N ARG A 173 -4.30 7.56 20.81
CA ARG A 173 -5.32 6.93 21.64
C ARG A 173 -6.52 6.59 20.76
N VAL A 174 -7.07 5.39 20.92
CA VAL A 174 -8.14 4.92 20.03
C VAL A 174 -9.32 4.41 20.82
N PHE A 175 -10.45 5.10 20.66
CA PHE A 175 -11.74 4.73 21.23
C PHE A 175 -12.42 3.71 20.34
N ARG A 176 -13.12 2.77 20.98
CA ARG A 176 -13.75 1.64 20.31
C ARG A 176 -15.19 1.48 20.75
N TRP A 177 -16.05 1.27 19.77
CA TRP A 177 -17.40 0.75 19.96
C TRP A 177 -17.54 -0.56 19.20
N SER A 178 -18.25 -1.52 19.77
CA SER A 178 -18.75 -2.67 19.01
C SER A 178 -19.97 -2.25 18.22
N ILE A 179 -20.12 -2.84 17.04
CA ILE A 179 -21.27 -2.69 16.16
C ILE A 179 -21.87 -4.08 15.99
N SER A 180 -23.16 -4.22 16.31
CA SER A 180 -23.89 -5.46 16.06
C SER A 180 -23.92 -5.81 14.56
N SER A 181 -24.08 -7.09 14.23
CA SER A 181 -24.15 -7.56 12.83
C SER A 181 -25.27 -6.90 12.00
N ASP A 182 -26.38 -6.52 12.65
CA ASP A 182 -27.49 -5.78 12.04
C ASP A 182 -27.27 -4.26 11.97
N LYS A 183 -26.11 -3.78 12.45
CA LYS A 183 -25.70 -2.38 12.58
C LYS A 183 -26.65 -1.47 13.37
N ARG A 184 -27.53 -2.03 14.21
CA ARG A 184 -28.49 -1.25 15.01
C ARG A 184 -27.96 -0.86 16.38
N LYS A 185 -27.13 -1.70 16.99
CA LYS A 185 -26.58 -1.50 18.33
C LYS A 185 -25.12 -1.10 18.21
N ILE A 186 -24.76 0.01 18.84
CA ILE A 186 -23.40 0.52 18.91
C ILE A 186 -23.09 0.71 20.40
N GLU A 187 -22.11 -0.01 20.92
CA GLU A 187 -21.81 -0.03 22.36
C GLU A 187 -20.35 0.31 22.63
N TYR A 188 -20.12 1.26 23.55
CA TYR A 188 -18.76 1.62 23.91
C TYR A 188 -18.04 0.46 24.60
N ILE A 189 -16.80 0.20 24.16
CA ILE A 189 -15.92 -0.82 24.71
C ILE A 189 -14.91 -0.16 25.66
N ASP A 190 -13.96 0.61 25.10
CA ASP A 190 -12.86 1.27 25.80
C ASP A 190 -12.09 2.23 24.87
N ASN A 191 -10.99 2.80 25.38
CA ASN A 191 -10.04 3.66 24.67
C ASN A 191 -8.69 2.98 24.35
N ARG A 192 -8.66 1.65 24.17
CA ARG A 192 -7.42 0.84 23.97
C ARG A 192 -7.34 0.16 22.60
N GLY A 193 -7.77 0.87 21.56
CA GLY A 193 -7.89 0.36 20.21
C GLY A 193 -6.68 0.51 19.30
N GLU A 194 -5.49 0.82 19.84
CA GLU A 194 -4.30 1.15 19.04
C GLU A 194 -3.92 0.02 18.06
N ARG A 195 -4.16 -1.24 18.45
CA ARG A 195 -3.95 -2.40 17.57
C ARG A 195 -5.05 -2.58 16.52
N ASP A 196 -6.29 -2.18 16.83
CA ASP A 196 -7.43 -2.36 15.93
C ASP A 196 -7.39 -1.34 14.78
N ILE A 197 -6.85 -0.14 15.02
CA ILE A 197 -6.75 0.88 13.95
C ILE A 197 -5.53 0.69 13.06
N ALA A 198 -4.49 0.00 13.56
CA ALA A 198 -3.27 -0.26 12.81
C ALA A 198 -3.62 -0.79 11.42
N LEU A 199 -2.91 -0.29 10.40
CA LEU A 199 -3.06 -0.82 9.05
C LEU A 199 -2.69 -2.31 9.09
N PRO A 200 -3.38 -3.16 8.29
CA PRO A 200 -2.91 -4.50 8.10
C PRO A 200 -1.45 -4.46 7.63
N PRO A 201 -0.66 -5.50 7.91
CA PRO A 201 0.68 -5.62 7.35
C PRO A 201 0.64 -5.31 5.86
N ALA A 202 1.56 -4.48 5.38
CA ALA A 202 1.61 -4.09 3.97
C ALA A 202 1.84 -5.29 3.01
N TYR A 203 2.26 -6.42 3.58
CA TYR A 203 2.60 -7.65 2.88
C TYR A 203 1.94 -8.83 3.59
N ASP A 204 1.55 -9.84 2.82
CA ASP A 204 1.03 -11.13 3.30
C ASP A 204 2.14 -12.13 3.67
N PHE A 205 3.39 -11.68 3.69
CA PHE A 205 4.57 -12.44 4.06
C PHE A 205 5.38 -11.72 5.15
N GLU A 206 6.18 -12.50 5.88
CA GLU A 206 7.10 -11.98 6.89
C GLU A 206 8.51 -11.85 6.32
N TRP A 207 9.16 -10.73 6.62
CA TRP A 207 10.57 -10.52 6.28
C TRP A 207 11.47 -11.33 7.21
N GLN A 208 12.29 -12.20 6.64
CA GLN A 208 13.31 -12.96 7.34
C GLN A 208 14.64 -12.20 7.25
N LYS A 209 15.19 -11.85 8.41
CA LYS A 209 16.51 -11.22 8.50
C LYS A 209 17.59 -12.26 8.29
N THR A 210 18.58 -11.95 7.46
CA THR A 210 19.78 -12.76 7.37
C THR A 210 20.60 -12.61 8.65
N THR A 211 21.32 -13.66 8.98
CA THR A 211 22.18 -13.77 10.16
C THR A 211 23.60 -14.09 9.70
N ARG A 212 24.54 -14.14 10.65
CA ARG A 212 25.92 -14.54 10.34
C ARG A 212 26.06 -15.98 9.85
N GLU A 213 25.09 -16.84 10.16
CA GLU A 213 25.08 -18.24 9.72
C GLU A 213 24.81 -18.35 8.22
N ASP A 214 24.15 -17.35 7.63
CA ASP A 214 23.86 -17.29 6.21
C ASP A 214 25.08 -16.84 5.38
N THR A 215 26.17 -16.40 6.03
CA THR A 215 27.38 -15.94 5.33
C THR A 215 28.27 -17.11 4.91
N VAL A 216 28.54 -17.19 3.60
CA VAL A 216 29.55 -18.10 3.02
C VAL A 216 30.87 -17.35 2.88
N ASN A 217 31.89 -17.85 3.54
CA ASN A 217 33.23 -17.26 3.54
C ASN A 217 34.05 -17.72 2.33
N GLY A 218 34.94 -16.87 1.84
CA GLY A 218 35.89 -17.19 0.78
C GLY A 218 36.59 -15.94 0.27
N ARG A 219 37.12 -15.99 -0.96
CA ARG A 219 37.77 -14.82 -1.59
C ARG A 219 36.75 -13.72 -1.91
N TYR A 220 35.56 -14.12 -2.34
CA TYR A 220 34.40 -13.27 -2.56
C TYR A 220 33.25 -13.73 -1.62
N PRO A 221 33.28 -13.33 -0.33
CA PRO A 221 32.27 -13.75 0.63
C PRO A 221 30.90 -13.18 0.28
N HIS A 222 29.85 -13.97 0.51
CA HIS A 222 28.48 -13.60 0.17
C HIS A 222 27.47 -14.14 1.18
N ILE A 223 26.29 -13.54 1.24
CA ILE A 223 25.14 -14.01 2.01
C ILE A 223 24.35 -14.98 1.14
N ASN A 224 24.10 -16.18 1.66
CA ASN A 224 23.28 -17.20 1.05
C ASN A 224 21.81 -17.00 1.42
N ILE A 225 20.95 -16.89 0.41
CA ILE A 225 19.50 -16.83 0.56
C ILE A 225 18.92 -18.13 0.00
N LEU A 226 18.49 -19.00 0.90
CA LEU A 226 17.77 -20.24 0.60
C LEU A 226 18.48 -21.17 -0.40
N ASP A 227 19.82 -21.20 -0.39
CA ASP A 227 20.67 -21.95 -1.33
C ASP A 227 20.38 -21.65 -2.81
N THR A 228 19.81 -20.47 -3.08
CA THR A 228 19.29 -20.12 -4.41
C THR A 228 19.83 -18.80 -4.93
N VAL A 229 19.92 -17.79 -4.05
CA VAL A 229 20.42 -16.46 -4.40
C VAL A 229 21.55 -16.10 -3.45
N PHE A 230 22.62 -15.52 -3.97
CA PHE A 230 23.80 -15.16 -3.19
C PHE A 230 24.09 -13.67 -3.38
N ILE A 231 24.35 -12.96 -2.30
CA ILE A 231 24.52 -11.49 -2.33
C ILE A 231 25.88 -11.11 -1.75
N GLU A 232 26.68 -10.37 -2.50
CA GLU A 232 27.96 -9.84 -2.04
C GLU A 232 27.99 -8.31 -2.13
N THR A 233 28.85 -7.69 -1.30
CA THR A 233 29.13 -6.25 -1.33
C THR A 233 30.65 -6.05 -1.39
N ILE A 234 31.24 -6.26 -2.57
CA ILE A 234 32.69 -6.27 -2.78
C ILE A 234 33.07 -5.19 -3.79
N ASP A 235 34.24 -4.58 -3.60
CA ASP A 235 34.78 -3.52 -4.47
C ASP A 235 33.85 -2.30 -4.65
N GLY A 236 32.96 -2.07 -3.69
CA GLY A 236 31.99 -0.98 -3.74
C GLY A 236 30.78 -1.25 -4.63
N ASP A 237 30.49 -2.52 -4.95
CA ASP A 237 29.29 -2.94 -5.65
C ASP A 237 28.49 -3.96 -4.82
N LEU A 238 27.17 -3.82 -4.79
CA LEU A 238 26.25 -4.88 -4.39
C LEU A 238 25.99 -5.76 -5.61
N THR A 239 26.38 -7.03 -5.54
CA THR A 239 26.22 -8.01 -6.62
C THR A 239 25.33 -9.16 -6.17
N ILE A 240 24.36 -9.53 -7.02
CA ILE A 240 23.47 -10.68 -6.82
C ILE A 240 23.89 -11.80 -7.78
N LYS A 241 24.03 -13.01 -7.26
CA LYS A 241 24.42 -14.23 -8.00
C LYS A 241 23.37 -15.33 -7.83
N CYS A 242 23.39 -16.30 -8.73
CA CYS A 242 22.57 -17.52 -8.66
C CYS A 242 23.40 -18.79 -8.46
N GLU A 243 24.72 -18.65 -8.30
CA GLU A 243 25.63 -19.76 -8.06
C GLU A 243 26.40 -19.51 -6.77
N ASN A 244 26.55 -20.56 -5.96
CA ASN A 244 27.36 -20.53 -4.74
C ASN A 244 28.85 -20.59 -5.12
N ASN A 245 29.40 -19.47 -5.56
CA ASN A 245 30.79 -19.35 -5.96
C ASN A 245 31.46 -18.19 -5.22
N THR A 246 32.48 -18.53 -4.44
CA THR A 246 33.32 -17.59 -3.68
C THR A 246 34.66 -17.29 -4.35
N GLU A 247 34.94 -17.88 -5.52
CA GLU A 247 36.21 -17.69 -6.25
C GLU A 247 36.14 -16.54 -7.26
N ASP A 248 34.95 -16.18 -7.73
CA ASP A 248 34.70 -15.02 -8.58
C ASP A 248 33.47 -14.20 -8.14
N GLY A 249 33.40 -12.95 -8.62
CA GLY A 249 32.34 -11.98 -8.32
C GLY A 249 31.33 -11.79 -9.46
N LEU A 250 31.16 -12.78 -10.36
CA LEU A 250 30.23 -12.64 -11.48
C LEU A 250 28.79 -12.82 -10.98
N GLY A 251 27.92 -11.85 -11.28
CA GLY A 251 26.53 -11.87 -10.84
C GLY A 251 25.55 -11.55 -11.97
N ILE A 252 24.28 -11.84 -11.70
CA ILE A 252 23.14 -11.54 -12.58
C ILE A 252 22.65 -10.10 -12.44
N TYR A 253 23.04 -9.42 -11.37
CA TYR A 253 22.75 -8.02 -11.13
C TYR A 253 23.88 -7.39 -10.33
N ARG A 254 24.17 -6.12 -10.63
CA ARG A 254 25.18 -5.34 -9.95
C ARG A 254 24.77 -3.88 -9.89
N GLU A 255 24.90 -3.28 -8.72
CA GLU A 255 24.77 -1.84 -8.53
C GLU A 255 25.90 -1.32 -7.64
N ALA A 256 26.33 -0.07 -7.88
CA ALA A 256 27.32 0.56 -7.02
C ALA A 256 26.70 0.89 -5.66
N VAL A 257 27.39 0.52 -4.57
CA VAL A 257 27.06 1.05 -3.25
C VAL A 257 27.66 2.45 -3.08
N LEU A 258 26.97 3.29 -2.30
CA LEU A 258 27.38 4.68 -2.11
C LEU A 258 28.66 4.79 -1.27
N ASP A 259 28.82 3.95 -0.24
CA ASP A 259 30.08 3.82 0.50
C ASP A 259 30.87 2.62 0.00
N LYS A 260 31.98 2.87 -0.69
CA LYS A 260 32.85 1.84 -1.25
C LYS A 260 33.59 1.02 -0.20
N ASN A 261 33.64 1.48 1.04
CA ASN A 261 34.24 0.75 2.15
C ASN A 261 33.22 -0.12 2.89
N GLN A 262 31.95 -0.10 2.46
CA GLN A 262 30.91 -0.92 3.06
C GLN A 262 31.27 -2.41 2.95
N SER A 263 31.27 -3.10 4.09
CA SER A 263 31.44 -4.54 4.15
C SER A 263 30.09 -5.26 4.14
N LEU A 264 30.13 -6.58 3.93
CA LEU A 264 28.95 -7.45 3.99
C LEU A 264 28.21 -7.35 5.34
N ASP A 265 28.98 -7.18 6.42
CA ASP A 265 28.45 -7.07 7.79
C ASP A 265 27.70 -5.75 8.03
N ASP A 266 27.94 -4.74 7.19
CA ASP A 266 27.27 -3.43 7.26
C ASP A 266 25.93 -3.41 6.49
N ALA A 267 25.69 -4.41 5.64
CA ALA A 267 24.44 -4.54 4.90
C ALA A 267 23.39 -5.27 5.75
N GLN A 268 22.21 -4.67 5.91
CA GLN A 268 21.05 -5.40 6.45
C GLN A 268 20.25 -5.98 5.29
N ILE A 269 20.31 -7.30 5.14
CA ILE A 269 19.55 -8.02 4.13
C ILE A 269 18.38 -8.74 4.81
N GLU A 270 17.19 -8.51 4.27
CA GLU A 270 15.99 -9.25 4.61
C GLU A 270 15.45 -9.90 3.34
N TYR A 271 14.85 -11.08 3.47
CA TYR A 271 14.23 -11.78 2.35
C TYR A 271 12.87 -12.34 2.71
N ALA A 272 12.07 -12.66 1.70
CA ALA A 272 10.85 -13.44 1.84
C ALA A 272 10.67 -14.35 0.63
N GLN A 273 10.22 -15.57 0.85
CA GLN A 273 9.85 -16.49 -0.22
C GLN A 273 8.33 -16.51 -0.38
N THR A 274 7.85 -16.15 -1.58
CA THR A 274 6.42 -16.15 -1.91
C THR A 274 6.21 -17.03 -3.14
N GLY A 275 5.85 -18.30 -2.92
CA GLY A 275 5.78 -19.30 -3.99
C GLY A 275 7.15 -19.50 -4.65
N SER A 276 7.25 -19.19 -5.96
CA SER A 276 8.49 -19.25 -6.74
C SER A 276 9.23 -17.91 -6.82
N LEU A 277 8.91 -16.93 -5.98
CA LEU A 277 9.60 -15.64 -5.93
C LEU A 277 10.44 -15.55 -4.66
N ILE A 278 11.65 -14.99 -4.80
CA ILE A 278 12.47 -14.57 -3.67
C ILE A 278 12.52 -13.04 -3.73
N ILE A 279 11.94 -12.41 -2.71
CA ILE A 279 11.90 -10.96 -2.58
C ILE A 279 13.05 -10.57 -1.66
N LEU A 280 13.86 -9.60 -2.09
CA LEU A 280 14.99 -9.09 -1.32
C LEU A 280 14.75 -7.65 -0.93
N LYS A 281 15.13 -7.34 0.31
CA LYS A 281 15.20 -5.99 0.82
C LYS A 281 16.58 -5.79 1.41
N SER A 282 17.33 -4.87 0.83
CA SER A 282 18.65 -4.49 1.30
C SER A 282 18.60 -3.07 1.84
N ILE A 283 19.02 -2.90 3.08
CA ILE A 283 19.28 -1.59 3.66
C ILE A 283 20.80 -1.47 3.77
N THR A 284 21.36 -0.58 2.95
CA THR A 284 22.77 -0.24 3.02
C THR A 284 22.94 1.02 3.87
N LEU A 285 24.17 1.32 4.31
CA LEU A 285 24.47 2.46 5.19
C LEU A 285 24.04 3.83 4.62
N SER A 286 23.59 3.91 3.38
CA SER A 286 23.25 5.16 2.69
C SER A 286 21.88 5.15 1.98
N GLY A 287 21.04 4.11 2.13
CA GLY A 287 19.72 4.07 1.48
C GLY A 287 18.94 2.76 1.66
N ARG A 288 17.64 2.78 1.33
CA ARG A 288 16.76 1.59 1.30
C ARG A 288 16.56 1.14 -0.15
N ASN A 289 16.96 -0.09 -0.47
CA ASN A 289 16.73 -0.70 -1.78
C ASN A 289 15.76 -1.90 -1.65
N LEU A 290 14.87 -2.05 -2.63
CA LEU A 290 13.98 -3.20 -2.78
C LEU A 290 14.27 -3.85 -4.13
N ALA A 291 14.56 -5.15 -4.15
CA ALA A 291 14.81 -5.92 -5.36
C ALA A 291 13.89 -7.16 -5.41
N LEU A 292 13.25 -7.39 -6.55
CA LEU A 292 12.37 -8.53 -6.80
C LEU A 292 13.04 -9.51 -7.76
N LEU A 293 13.23 -10.76 -7.34
CA LEU A 293 13.76 -11.84 -8.18
C LEU A 293 12.68 -12.89 -8.45
N SER A 294 12.40 -13.14 -9.73
CA SER A 294 11.51 -14.21 -10.18
C SER A 294 12.32 -15.42 -10.62
N LEU A 295 12.03 -16.61 -10.07
CA LEU A 295 12.73 -17.85 -10.41
C LEU A 295 12.39 -18.39 -11.81
N GLN A 296 11.51 -17.73 -12.59
CA GLN A 296 11.21 -18.19 -13.95
C GLN A 296 11.70 -17.30 -15.09
N HIS A 297 11.71 -15.97 -14.99
CA HIS A 297 12.30 -15.10 -16.03
C HIS A 297 12.62 -13.73 -15.42
N ALA A 298 13.74 -13.15 -15.86
CA ALA A 298 14.20 -11.76 -15.71
C ALA A 298 13.46 -10.83 -14.73
N ILE A 299 14.23 -10.44 -13.71
CA ILE A 299 14.12 -9.29 -12.80
C ILE A 299 13.15 -8.17 -13.24
N SER A 300 12.26 -7.76 -12.33
CA SER A 300 11.57 -6.47 -12.36
C SER A 300 12.04 -5.63 -11.16
N ILE A 301 12.95 -4.68 -11.38
CA ILE A 301 13.40 -3.74 -10.34
C ILE A 301 12.48 -2.51 -10.34
N SER A 302 11.91 -2.19 -9.17
CA SER A 302 11.24 -0.91 -8.92
C SER A 302 12.11 -0.09 -7.98
N THR A 303 12.82 0.90 -8.52
CA THR A 303 13.56 1.89 -7.73
C THR A 303 12.61 2.97 -7.23
N THR A 304 12.38 3.03 -5.92
CA THR A 304 11.84 4.23 -5.24
C THR A 304 12.99 5.09 -4.74
N HIS A 305 13.08 6.32 -5.24
CA HIS A 305 13.97 7.38 -4.73
C HIS A 305 13.42 8.02 -3.45
#